data_AF-A0A851IWD4-F1
#
_entry.id   AF-A0A851IWD4-F1
#
_cell.length_a   1.000
_cell.length_b   1.000
_cell.length_c   1.000
_cell.angle_alpha   90.00
_cell.angle_beta   90.00
_cell.angle_gamma   90.00
#
_symmetry.space_group_name_H-M   'P 1'
#
loop_
_entity.id
_entity.type
_entity.pdbx_description
1 polymer ?
#
loop_
_entity_poly.entity_id
_entity_poly.type
_entity_poly.pdbx_seq_one_letter_code
_entity_poly.pdbx_strand_id
1 'polypeptide(L)'
;ATTPVAADCFQLLGVTALLIACKQVEVHPPSVKELLALCCDAFTRQQLRNLECIVLHRLDFDLAAPTVSFFLEHFSQVRLEAGAADAREAADARSLAAGVAELSLADYAFTKYAPSLLAASSLGLADRLLRHRSPLDLQVSGYPEELLRDCMDQLQLLVSLNGRSLSLLLPSEVAQKCPWLGDD
;
A
#
# COMPACT_ATOMS: atom_id res chain seq x y z
N ALA A 1 15.88 7.02 -15.02
CA ALA A 1 16.30 6.08 -16.09
C ALA A 1 15.71 4.71 -15.78
N THR A 2 15.20 3.98 -16.77
CA THR A 2 14.69 2.60 -16.57
C THR A 2 15.82 1.58 -16.79
N THR A 3 15.71 0.41 -16.16
CA THR A 3 16.66 -0.71 -16.34
C THR A 3 15.89 -1.90 -16.90
N PRO A 4 16.21 -2.41 -18.10
CA PRO A 4 15.53 -3.57 -18.65
C PRO A 4 15.87 -4.81 -17.82
N VAL A 5 14.87 -5.67 -17.59
CA VAL A 5 15.01 -6.94 -16.87
C VAL A 5 14.36 -8.02 -17.72
N ALA A 6 15.06 -9.15 -17.89
CA ALA A 6 14.53 -10.29 -18.62
C ALA A 6 13.36 -10.92 -17.85
N ALA A 7 12.35 -11.41 -18.57
CA ALA A 7 11.10 -11.88 -17.95
C ALA A 7 11.30 -13.07 -17.00
N ASP A 8 12.27 -13.94 -17.29
CA ASP A 8 12.68 -15.07 -16.45
C ASP A 8 13.34 -14.63 -15.13
N CYS A 9 13.71 -13.36 -15.01
CA CYS A 9 14.31 -12.77 -13.82
C CYS A 9 13.32 -11.99 -12.95
N PHE A 10 12.02 -11.92 -13.31
CA PHE A 10 11.03 -11.15 -12.53
C PHE A 10 10.82 -11.68 -11.12
N GLN A 11 10.74 -13.01 -10.94
CA GLN A 11 10.63 -13.61 -9.61
C GLN A 11 11.87 -13.34 -8.76
N LEU A 12 13.06 -13.49 -9.34
CA LEU A 12 14.32 -13.18 -8.67
C LEU A 12 14.37 -11.71 -8.23
N LEU A 13 13.98 -10.79 -9.12
CA LEU A 13 13.89 -9.36 -8.78
C LEU A 13 12.88 -9.10 -7.66
N GLY A 14 11.72 -9.75 -7.70
CA GLY A 14 10.70 -9.66 -6.65
C GLY A 14 11.22 -10.09 -5.28
N VAL A 15 11.85 -11.26 -5.17
CA VAL A 15 12.41 -11.71 -3.88
C VAL A 15 13.63 -10.91 -3.44
N THR A 16 14.42 -10.38 -4.37
CA THR A 16 15.51 -9.44 -4.05
C THR A 16 14.96 -8.13 -3.49
N ALA A 17 13.92 -7.55 -4.10
CA ALA A 17 13.27 -6.34 -3.59
C ALA A 17 12.65 -6.58 -2.21
N LEU A 18 12.01 -7.73 -2.00
CA LEU A 18 11.49 -8.15 -0.70
C LEU A 18 12.60 -8.28 0.35
N LEU A 19 13.74 -8.90 0.02
CA LEU A 19 14.89 -8.97 0.92
C LEU A 19 15.36 -7.58 1.39
N ILE A 20 15.52 -6.65 0.44
CA ILE A 20 15.97 -5.29 0.73
C ILE A 20 14.96 -4.58 1.64
N ALA A 21 13.66 -4.68 1.34
CA ALA A 21 12.60 -4.10 2.15
C ALA A 21 12.58 -4.70 3.57
N CYS A 22 12.66 -6.02 3.72
CA CYS A 22 12.70 -6.67 5.03
C CYS A 22 13.92 -6.24 5.85
N LYS A 23 15.09 -6.05 5.23
CA LYS A 23 16.28 -5.54 5.94
C LYS A 23 16.11 -4.11 6.48
N GLN A 24 15.20 -3.32 5.89
CA GLN A 24 14.91 -1.96 6.35
C GLN A 24 13.85 -1.93 7.47
N VAL A 25 12.81 -2.76 7.35
CA VAL A 25 11.60 -2.63 8.18
C VAL A 25 11.49 -3.70 9.26
N GLU A 26 12.00 -4.91 9.03
CA GLU A 26 11.85 -6.03 9.96
C GLU A 26 12.94 -6.06 11.01
N VAL A 27 12.56 -6.35 12.26
CA VAL A 27 13.52 -6.64 13.35
C VAL A 27 14.32 -7.91 13.03
N HIS A 28 13.67 -8.89 12.42
CA HIS A 28 14.24 -10.19 12.07
C HIS A 28 13.89 -10.54 10.61
N PRO A 29 14.68 -10.07 9.63
CA PRO A 29 14.41 -10.35 8.23
C PRO A 29 14.55 -11.86 7.91
N PRO A 30 13.78 -12.37 6.93
CA PRO A 30 13.87 -13.76 6.52
C PRO A 30 15.24 -14.08 5.94
N SER A 31 15.67 -15.33 6.10
CA SER A 31 16.92 -15.80 5.51
C SER A 31 16.83 -15.89 3.99
N VAL A 32 17.97 -15.79 3.31
CA VAL A 32 18.06 -16.02 1.85
C VAL A 32 17.51 -17.40 1.47
N LYS A 33 17.60 -18.41 2.35
CA LYS A 33 17.04 -19.74 2.07
C LYS A 33 15.51 -19.69 2.01
N GLU A 34 14.88 -19.05 2.98
CA GLU A 34 13.41 -18.94 3.07
C GLU A 34 12.85 -18.13 1.89
N LEU A 35 13.52 -17.05 1.49
CA LEU A 35 13.10 -16.26 0.33
C LEU A 35 13.23 -17.03 -1.00
N LEU A 36 14.31 -17.80 -1.19
CA LEU A 36 14.46 -18.62 -2.40
C LEU A 36 13.43 -19.74 -2.48
N ALA A 37 12.99 -20.27 -1.34
CA ALA A 37 11.92 -21.26 -1.30
C ALA A 37 10.58 -20.74 -1.85
N LEU A 38 10.31 -19.42 -1.75
CA LEU A 38 9.14 -18.79 -2.38
C LEU A 38 9.15 -18.89 -3.90
N CYS A 39 10.33 -19.04 -4.50
CA CYS A 39 10.53 -19.25 -5.94
C CYS A 39 10.80 -20.72 -6.28
N CYS A 40 10.39 -21.66 -5.43
CA CYS A 40 10.65 -23.09 -5.58
C CYS A 40 12.15 -23.41 -5.81
N ASP A 41 13.06 -22.64 -5.18
CA ASP A 41 14.51 -22.76 -5.34
C ASP A 41 15.00 -22.66 -6.80
N ALA A 42 14.24 -21.98 -7.67
CA ALA A 42 14.60 -21.75 -9.08
C ALA A 42 15.90 -20.92 -9.25
N PHE A 43 16.32 -20.20 -8.21
CA PHE A 43 17.50 -19.34 -8.22
C PHE A 43 18.49 -19.69 -7.10
N THR A 44 19.76 -19.41 -7.36
CA THR A 44 20.84 -19.62 -6.41
C THR A 44 21.01 -18.44 -5.46
N ARG A 45 21.61 -18.68 -4.28
CA ARG A 45 22.00 -17.61 -3.34
C ARG A 45 22.91 -16.57 -3.99
N GLN A 46 23.79 -17.00 -4.89
CA GLN A 46 24.72 -16.10 -5.57
C GLN A 46 23.98 -15.17 -6.53
N GLN A 47 23.01 -15.68 -7.29
CA GLN A 47 22.17 -14.85 -8.16
C GLN A 47 21.41 -13.78 -7.36
N LEU A 48 20.80 -14.16 -6.25
CA LEU A 48 20.06 -13.23 -5.39
C LEU A 48 20.97 -12.16 -4.78
N ARG A 49 22.16 -12.51 -4.28
CA ARG A 49 23.15 -11.56 -3.74
C ARG A 49 23.69 -10.62 -4.81
N ASN A 50 23.99 -11.14 -6.00
CA ASN A 50 24.45 -10.31 -7.11
C ASN A 50 23.38 -9.29 -7.51
N LEU A 51 22.12 -9.73 -7.59
CA LEU A 51 21.01 -8.83 -7.93
C LEU A 51 20.74 -7.81 -6.81
N GLU A 52 20.87 -8.19 -5.54
CA GLU A 52 20.79 -7.26 -4.41
C GLU A 52 21.79 -6.12 -4.57
N CYS A 53 23.06 -6.42 -4.85
CA CYS A 53 24.06 -5.39 -5.12
C CYS A 53 23.64 -4.49 -6.29
N ILE A 54 23.18 -5.07 -7.41
CA ILE A 54 22.76 -4.29 -8.58
C ILE A 54 21.61 -3.35 -8.22
N VAL A 55 20.57 -3.83 -7.53
CA VAL A 55 19.41 -3.02 -7.14
C VAL A 55 19.84 -1.87 -6.23
N LEU A 56 20.65 -2.14 -5.20
CA LEU A 56 21.13 -1.10 -4.28
C LEU A 56 21.93 -0.01 -4.99
N HIS A 57 22.82 -0.39 -5.91
CA HIS A 57 23.57 0.58 -6.71
C HIS A 57 22.67 1.37 -7.67
N ARG A 58 21.62 0.75 -8.23
CA ARG A 58 20.67 1.45 -9.13
C ARG A 58 19.74 2.40 -8.40
N LEU A 59 19.54 2.21 -7.10
CA LEU A 59 18.81 3.12 -6.23
C LEU A 59 19.72 4.16 -5.56
N ASP A 60 21.02 4.18 -5.87
CA ASP A 60 22.01 5.03 -5.18
C ASP A 60 21.98 4.88 -3.65
N PHE A 61 21.58 3.69 -3.17
CA PHE A 61 21.31 3.40 -1.76
C PHE A 61 20.25 4.30 -1.10
N ASP A 62 19.43 5.02 -1.87
CA ASP A 62 18.27 5.75 -1.37
C ASP A 62 17.09 4.80 -1.16
N LEU A 63 16.94 4.33 0.08
CA LEU A 63 15.89 3.39 0.50
C LEU A 63 14.85 4.04 1.42
N ALA A 64 14.96 5.34 1.68
CA ALA A 64 14.20 6.05 2.71
C ALA A 64 12.91 6.71 2.17
N ALA A 65 12.45 6.31 0.98
CA ALA A 65 11.24 6.86 0.39
C ALA A 65 10.00 6.55 1.27
N PRO A 66 9.18 7.56 1.62
CA PRO A 66 8.02 7.34 2.46
C PRO A 66 6.96 6.51 1.74
N THR A 67 6.37 5.56 2.46
CA THR A 67 5.37 4.62 1.92
C THR A 67 3.95 5.15 2.07
N VAL A 68 2.99 4.54 1.37
CA VAL A 68 1.56 4.84 1.57
C VAL A 68 1.15 4.59 3.02
N SER A 69 1.66 3.51 3.63
CA SER A 69 1.41 3.16 5.04
C SER A 69 1.87 4.25 6.01
N PHE A 70 3.06 4.84 5.77
CA PHE A 70 3.55 5.97 6.56
C PHE A 70 2.58 7.16 6.53
N PHE A 71 2.09 7.53 5.35
CA PHE A 71 1.14 8.65 5.23
C PHE A 71 -0.25 8.32 5.78
N LEU A 72 -0.72 7.07 5.66
CA LEU A 72 -1.98 6.62 6.28
C LEU A 72 -1.93 6.78 7.80
N GLU A 73 -0.81 6.39 8.42
CA GLU A 73 -0.56 6.60 9.84
C GLU A 73 -0.54 8.09 10.20
N HIS A 74 0.25 8.88 9.47
CA HIS A 74 0.38 10.30 9.71
C HIS A 74 -0.98 11.02 9.65
N PHE A 75 -1.76 10.84 8.59
CA PHE A 75 -3.06 11.51 8.46
C PHE A 75 -4.10 11.00 9.46
N SER A 76 -4.03 9.73 9.85
CA SER A 76 -4.89 9.18 10.91
C SER A 76 -4.57 9.83 12.27
N GLN A 77 -3.30 10.06 12.59
CA GLN A 77 -2.88 10.76 13.80
C GLN A 77 -3.33 12.22 13.80
N VAL A 78 -3.11 12.95 12.70
CA VAL A 78 -3.56 14.34 12.56
C VAL A 78 -5.07 14.46 12.78
N ARG A 79 -5.86 13.52 12.25
CA ARG A 79 -7.31 13.47 12.47
C ARG A 79 -7.69 13.32 13.95
N LEU A 80 -6.96 12.48 14.70
CA LEU A 80 -7.22 12.28 16.13
C LEU A 80 -6.80 13.50 16.96
N GLU A 81 -5.68 14.13 16.64
CA GLU A 81 -5.17 15.32 17.32
C GLU A 81 -6.08 16.55 17.15
N ALA A 82 -6.75 16.67 15.99
CA ALA A 82 -7.74 17.71 15.75
C ALA A 82 -8.98 17.62 16.65
N GLY A 83 -9.15 16.53 17.43
CA GLY A 83 -10.24 16.36 18.40
C GLY A 83 -11.64 16.24 17.79
N ALA A 84 -11.72 16.17 16.45
CA ALA A 84 -12.97 16.21 15.69
C ALA A 84 -13.55 14.81 15.39
N ALA A 85 -12.75 13.75 15.53
CA ALA A 85 -13.11 12.40 15.11
C ALA A 85 -13.30 11.43 16.28
N ASP A 86 -14.32 10.58 16.18
CA ASP A 86 -14.45 9.39 17.02
C ASP A 86 -13.26 8.46 16.72
N ALA A 87 -12.55 8.03 17.77
CA ALA A 87 -11.42 7.12 17.66
C ALA A 87 -11.79 5.81 16.95
N ARG A 88 -13.05 5.35 17.08
CA ARG A 88 -13.55 4.17 16.38
C ARG A 88 -13.71 4.42 14.88
N GLU A 89 -14.33 5.54 14.49
CA GLU A 89 -14.47 5.93 13.07
C GLU A 89 -13.09 6.10 12.42
N ALA A 90 -12.15 6.75 13.11
CA ALA A 90 -10.79 6.91 12.62
C ALA A 90 -10.07 5.57 12.41
N ALA A 91 -10.25 4.61 13.33
CA ALA A 91 -9.68 3.28 13.20
C ALA A 91 -10.29 2.48 12.05
N ASP A 92 -11.62 2.49 11.91
CA ASP A 92 -12.32 1.80 10.80
C ASP A 92 -11.90 2.39 9.44
N ALA A 93 -11.79 3.72 9.35
CA ALA A 93 -11.34 4.41 8.14
C ALA A 93 -9.91 4.04 7.78
N ARG A 94 -8.99 4.01 8.76
CA ARG A 94 -7.59 3.60 8.56
C ARG A 94 -7.51 2.16 8.06
N SER A 95 -8.27 1.24 8.64
CA SER A 95 -8.29 -0.17 8.21
C SER A 95 -8.80 -0.34 6.79
N LEU A 96 -9.92 0.32 6.44
CA LEU A 96 -10.44 0.27 5.07
C LEU A 96 -9.48 0.92 4.07
N ALA A 97 -8.92 2.09 4.41
CA ALA A 97 -7.94 2.79 3.57
C ALA A 97 -6.66 1.98 3.36
N ALA A 98 -6.19 1.24 4.37
CA ALA A 98 -5.05 0.33 4.23
C ALA A 98 -5.34 -0.79 3.23
N GLY A 99 -6.49 -1.47 3.33
CA GLY A 99 -6.88 -2.49 2.36
C GLY A 99 -7.02 -1.95 0.93
N VAL A 100 -7.60 -0.75 0.77
CA VAL A 100 -7.70 -0.06 -0.52
C VAL A 100 -6.31 0.29 -1.07
N ALA A 101 -5.42 0.81 -0.23
CA ALA A 101 -4.04 1.10 -0.61
C ALA A 101 -3.28 -0.16 -1.02
N GLU A 102 -3.45 -1.28 -0.31
CA GLU A 102 -2.84 -2.56 -0.66
C GLU A 102 -3.31 -3.07 -2.02
N LEU A 103 -4.61 -2.97 -2.33
CA LEU A 103 -5.10 -3.28 -3.68
C LEU A 103 -4.44 -2.40 -4.74
N SER A 104 -4.26 -1.11 -4.45
CA SER A 104 -3.65 -0.17 -5.41
C SER A 104 -2.20 -0.51 -5.72
N LEU A 105 -1.46 -1.11 -4.78
CA LEU A 105 -0.06 -1.52 -4.98
C LEU A 105 0.08 -2.70 -5.95
N ALA A 106 -0.98 -3.50 -6.12
CA ALA A 106 -1.01 -4.60 -7.08
C ALA A 106 -1.33 -4.14 -8.52
N ASP A 107 -1.81 -2.92 -8.70
CA ASP A 107 -2.19 -2.37 -10.00
C ASP A 107 -1.20 -1.29 -10.47
N TYR A 108 -0.52 -1.57 -11.57
CA TYR A 108 0.48 -0.68 -12.16
C TYR A 108 -0.06 0.73 -12.49
N ALA A 109 -1.37 0.86 -12.76
CA ALA A 109 -2.00 2.14 -13.07
C ALA A 109 -1.90 3.17 -11.94
N PHE A 110 -1.67 2.74 -10.69
CA PHE A 110 -1.55 3.62 -9.53
C PHE A 110 -0.13 4.12 -9.26
N THR A 111 0.89 3.60 -9.97
CA THR A 111 2.29 4.07 -9.85
C THR A 111 2.49 5.54 -10.23
N LYS A 112 1.52 6.14 -10.94
CA LYS A 112 1.51 7.57 -11.28
C LYS A 112 1.17 8.49 -10.10
N TYR A 113 0.56 7.97 -9.03
CA TYR A 113 0.18 8.75 -7.87
C TYR A 113 1.28 8.69 -6.80
N ALA A 114 1.54 9.83 -6.16
CA ALA A 114 2.45 9.88 -5.03
C ALA A 114 1.90 9.09 -3.82
N PRO A 115 2.75 8.48 -2.98
CA PRO A 115 2.30 7.71 -1.82
C PRO A 115 1.38 8.49 -0.85
N SER A 116 1.67 9.78 -0.64
CA SER A 116 0.85 10.71 0.15
C SER A 116 -0.53 10.96 -0.44
N LEU A 117 -0.62 11.13 -1.78
CA LEU A 117 -1.88 11.33 -2.48
C LEU A 117 -2.75 10.07 -2.41
N LEU A 118 -2.15 8.88 -2.58
CA LEU A 118 -2.85 7.61 -2.40
C LEU A 118 -3.37 7.47 -0.98
N ALA A 119 -2.56 7.76 0.04
CA ALA A 119 -2.98 7.66 1.44
C ALA A 119 -4.17 8.59 1.76
N ALA A 120 -4.08 9.87 1.39
CA ALA A 120 -5.15 10.84 1.62
C ALA A 120 -6.43 10.45 0.88
N SER A 121 -6.31 10.05 -0.39
CA SER A 121 -7.46 9.63 -1.22
C SER A 121 -8.10 8.35 -0.70
N SER A 122 -7.31 7.37 -0.26
CA SER A 122 -7.81 6.14 0.36
C SER A 122 -8.55 6.42 1.67
N LEU A 123 -8.06 7.33 2.52
CA LEU A 123 -8.77 7.74 3.73
C LEU A 123 -10.07 8.48 3.41
N GLY A 124 -10.04 9.43 2.49
CA GLY A 124 -11.25 10.13 2.04
C GLY A 124 -12.29 9.19 1.43
N LEU A 125 -11.84 8.18 0.67
CA LEU A 125 -12.72 7.15 0.10
C LEU A 125 -13.29 6.26 1.21
N ALA A 126 -12.46 5.83 2.15
CA ALA A 126 -12.90 5.01 3.27
C ALA A 126 -13.97 5.72 4.12
N ASP A 127 -13.78 7.00 4.45
CA ASP A 127 -14.77 7.80 5.18
C ASP A 127 -16.09 7.92 4.41
N ARG A 128 -16.03 8.09 3.08
CA ARG A 128 -17.22 8.16 2.22
C ARG A 128 -17.97 6.83 2.19
N LEU A 129 -17.25 5.72 2.04
CA LEU A 129 -17.83 4.38 2.00
C LEU A 129 -18.48 4.02 3.34
N LEU A 130 -17.80 4.26 4.45
CA LEU A 130 -18.28 3.97 5.80
C LEU A 130 -19.31 4.99 6.32
N ARG A 131 -19.55 6.07 5.58
CA ARG A 131 -20.50 7.15 5.94
C ARG A 131 -20.19 7.77 7.31
N HIS A 132 -18.91 7.96 7.60
CA HIS A 132 -18.46 8.56 8.86
C HIS A 132 -18.93 10.01 9.00
N ARG A 133 -19.22 10.40 10.25
CA ARG A 133 -19.76 11.75 10.54
C ARG A 133 -18.67 12.81 10.54
N SER A 134 -17.46 12.42 10.93
CA SER A 134 -16.30 13.30 11.01
C SER A 134 -15.19 12.83 10.08
N PRO A 135 -15.32 13.03 8.75
CA PRO A 135 -14.30 12.61 7.79
C PRO A 135 -12.99 13.39 7.95
N LEU A 136 -11.90 12.85 7.41
CA LEU A 136 -10.63 13.58 7.29
C LEU A 136 -10.81 14.85 6.46
N ASP A 137 -10.31 15.98 6.96
CA ASP A 137 -10.13 17.17 6.12
C ASP A 137 -8.98 16.92 5.13
N LEU A 138 -9.32 16.67 3.87
CA LEU A 138 -8.36 16.34 2.82
C LEU A 138 -7.38 17.49 2.52
N GLN A 139 -7.68 18.72 2.93
CA GLN A 139 -6.77 19.86 2.78
C GLN A 139 -5.46 19.67 3.55
N VAL A 140 -5.44 18.81 4.58
CA VAL A 140 -4.21 18.40 5.30
C VAL A 140 -3.14 17.84 4.36
N SER A 141 -3.54 17.26 3.24
CA SER A 141 -2.62 16.67 2.26
C SER A 141 -1.93 17.71 1.37
N GLY A 142 -2.44 18.94 1.33
CA GLY A 142 -1.93 20.02 0.47
C GLY A 142 -2.17 19.83 -1.03
N TYR A 143 -2.91 18.80 -1.45
CA TYR A 143 -3.23 18.55 -2.86
C TYR A 143 -4.47 19.33 -3.32
N PRO A 144 -4.54 19.75 -4.59
CA PRO A 144 -5.75 20.25 -5.21
C PRO A 144 -6.90 19.24 -5.13
N GLU A 145 -8.12 19.73 -4.89
CA GLU A 145 -9.32 18.89 -4.79
C GLU A 145 -9.57 18.06 -6.05
N GLU A 146 -9.22 18.58 -7.22
CA GLU A 146 -9.35 17.88 -8.50
C GLU A 146 -8.50 16.62 -8.53
N LEU A 147 -7.23 16.70 -8.10
CA LEU A 147 -6.33 15.55 -8.07
C LEU A 147 -6.77 14.50 -7.03
N LEU A 148 -7.24 14.96 -5.86
CA LEU A 148 -7.80 14.07 -4.84
C LEU A 148 -9.04 13.34 -5.36
N ARG A 149 -9.95 14.05 -6.03
CA ARG A 149 -11.16 13.47 -6.62
C ARG A 149 -10.82 12.45 -7.69
N ASP A 150 -9.94 12.79 -8.61
CA ASP A 150 -9.49 11.88 -9.67
C ASP A 150 -8.90 10.59 -9.08
N CYS A 151 -8.02 10.72 -8.08
CA CYS A 151 -7.43 9.56 -7.40
C CYS A 151 -8.50 8.72 -6.68
N MET A 152 -9.41 9.36 -5.95
CA MET A 152 -10.52 8.70 -5.26
C MET A 152 -11.45 7.96 -6.22
N ASP A 153 -11.75 8.52 -7.39
CA ASP A 153 -12.62 7.90 -8.39
C ASP A 153 -11.94 6.66 -9.01
N GLN A 154 -10.63 6.70 -9.25
CA GLN A 154 -9.86 5.52 -9.66
C GLN A 154 -9.84 4.44 -8.57
N LEU A 155 -9.62 4.82 -7.32
CA LEU A 155 -9.65 3.88 -6.18
C LEU A 155 -11.05 3.28 -6.00
N GLN A 156 -12.11 4.06 -6.18
CA GLN A 156 -13.49 3.58 -6.11
C GLN A 156 -13.79 2.54 -7.18
N LEU A 157 -13.31 2.76 -8.41
CA LEU A 157 -13.40 1.77 -9.49
C LEU A 157 -12.62 0.51 -9.12
N LEU A 158 -11.38 0.64 -8.65
CA LEU A 158 -10.56 -0.50 -8.21
C LEU A 158 -11.27 -1.33 -7.15
N VAL A 159 -11.87 -0.69 -6.14
CA VAL A 159 -12.65 -1.36 -5.08
C VAL A 159 -13.86 -2.10 -5.66
N SER A 160 -14.60 -1.47 -6.59
CA SER A 160 -15.79 -2.08 -7.19
C SER A 160 -15.46 -3.34 -7.99
N LEU A 161 -14.27 -3.41 -8.61
CA LEU A 161 -13.82 -4.56 -9.38
C LEU A 161 -13.20 -5.66 -8.50
N ASN A 162 -12.78 -5.33 -7.28
CA ASN A 162 -11.98 -6.22 -6.42
C ASN A 162 -12.60 -6.42 -5.03
N GLY A 163 -13.92 -6.32 -4.89
CA GLY A 163 -14.62 -6.41 -3.59
C GLY A 163 -14.26 -7.67 -2.77
N ARG A 164 -14.17 -8.83 -3.43
CA ARG A 164 -13.75 -10.10 -2.80
C ARG A 164 -12.30 -10.09 -2.34
N SER A 165 -11.38 -9.49 -3.10
CA SER A 165 -10.00 -9.38 -2.68
C SER A 165 -9.87 -8.40 -1.51
N LEU A 166 -10.62 -7.29 -1.55
CA LEU A 166 -10.62 -6.33 -0.45
C LEU A 166 -11.13 -6.95 0.85
N SER A 167 -12.19 -7.76 0.80
CA SER A 167 -12.73 -8.40 2.01
C SER A 167 -11.73 -9.33 2.71
N LEU A 168 -10.81 -9.93 1.96
CA LEU A 168 -9.72 -10.76 2.51
C LEU A 168 -8.61 -9.93 3.17
N LEU A 169 -8.45 -8.66 2.80
CA LEU A 169 -7.44 -7.76 3.38
C LEU A 169 -7.96 -7.04 4.63
N LEU A 170 -9.27 -6.97 4.82
CA LEU A 170 -9.88 -6.22 5.92
C LEU A 170 -10.03 -7.05 7.20
N PRO A 171 -9.88 -6.42 8.39
CA PRO A 171 -10.33 -7.01 9.64
C PRO A 171 -11.82 -7.35 9.59
N SER A 172 -12.22 -8.44 10.23
CA SER A 172 -13.60 -8.94 10.19
C SER A 172 -14.64 -7.91 10.66
N GLU A 173 -14.30 -7.08 11.64
CA GLU A 173 -15.18 -6.02 12.16
C GLU A 173 -15.44 -4.91 11.14
N VAL A 174 -14.48 -4.62 10.27
CA VAL A 174 -14.58 -3.58 9.23
C VAL A 174 -15.27 -4.15 7.99
N ALA A 175 -14.95 -5.39 7.62
CA ALA A 175 -15.62 -6.09 6.52
C ALA A 175 -17.14 -6.18 6.74
N GLN A 176 -17.59 -6.48 7.97
CA GLN A 176 -19.01 -6.54 8.32
C GLN A 176 -19.74 -5.19 8.15
N LYS A 177 -19.03 -4.06 8.26
CA LYS A 177 -19.59 -2.72 8.04
C LYS A 177 -19.70 -2.34 6.57
N CYS A 178 -19.13 -3.16 5.68
CA CYS A 178 -19.07 -2.93 4.26
C CYS A 178 -19.91 -3.99 3.50
N PRO A 179 -21.26 -3.90 3.56
CA PRO A 179 -22.14 -4.87 2.92
C PRO A 179 -22.03 -4.90 1.38
N TRP A 180 -21.33 -3.94 0.77
CA TRP A 180 -21.02 -3.93 -0.67
C TRP A 180 -19.81 -4.80 -1.04
N LEU A 181 -19.16 -5.46 -0.08
CA LEU A 181 -17.99 -6.34 -0.34
C LEU A 181 -18.35 -7.83 -0.54
N GLY A 182 -19.64 -8.20 -0.46
CA GLY A 182 -20.24 -9.50 -0.87
C GLY A 182 -21.73 -9.29 -1.20
N ASP A 183 -22.42 -9.98 -2.09
CA ASP A 183 -22.35 -11.38 -2.53
C ASP A 183 -22.45 -11.52 -4.07
N ASP A 184 -21.74 -12.52 -4.60
CA ASP A 184 -22.21 -13.40 -5.69
C ASP A 184 -21.94 -14.84 -5.24
#